data_AF-A0A132AJL9-F1
#
_entry.id   AF-A0A132AJL9-F1
#
_cell.length_a   1.000
_cell.length_b   1.000
_cell.length_c   1.000
_cell.angle_alpha   90.00
_cell.angle_beta   90.00
_cell.angle_gamma   90.00
#
_symmetry.space_group_name_H-M   'P 1'
#
loop_
_entity.id
_entity.type
_entity.pdbx_description
1 polymer ?
#
loop_
_entity_poly.entity_id
_entity_poly.type
_entity_poly.pdbx_seq_one_letter_code
_entity_poly.pdbx_strand_id
1 'polypeptide(L)'
;MATSSDNLPDYFYGKFKLESSENFDAFLQEIGVGFVTRKMANIANPDLEISKESDGKVCIKVVTSFRTNVIRFHLNEEFDEIRMDGKTVKSKVEFEPPNKFIQYQWDDKLRMKYIREFLPDRINVVGLNIRKKSFEVFFFFFENF
;
A
#
# COMPACT_ATOMS: atom_id res chain seq x y z
N MET A 1 5.25 -9.19 -22.78
CA MET A 1 6.06 -7.96 -22.73
C MET A 1 6.25 -7.63 -21.26
N ALA A 2 7.48 -7.45 -20.79
CA ALA A 2 7.73 -7.08 -19.40
C ALA A 2 7.30 -5.61 -19.20
N THR A 3 6.31 -5.37 -18.35
CA THR A 3 5.84 -4.03 -18.04
C THR A 3 6.85 -3.37 -17.10
N SER A 4 7.79 -2.61 -17.66
CA SER A 4 8.70 -1.75 -16.89
C SER A 4 7.94 -0.55 -16.31
N SER A 5 8.44 0.00 -15.20
CA SER A 5 7.90 1.22 -14.57
C SER A 5 7.90 2.44 -15.51
N ASP A 6 8.70 2.40 -16.57
CA ASP A 6 8.78 3.44 -17.60
C ASP A 6 7.50 3.61 -18.41
N ASN A 7 6.59 2.63 -18.40
CA ASN A 7 5.35 2.64 -19.17
C ASN A 7 4.10 2.82 -18.28
N LEU A 8 4.27 3.25 -17.03
CA LEU A 8 3.13 3.55 -16.14
C LEU A 8 2.57 4.94 -16.44
N PRO A 9 1.24 5.13 -16.39
CA PRO A 9 0.63 6.44 -16.59
C PRO A 9 1.07 7.47 -15.54
N ASP A 10 1.20 8.74 -15.95
CA ASP A 10 1.68 9.81 -15.05
C ASP A 10 0.81 10.00 -13.80
N TYR A 11 -0.50 9.72 -13.89
CA TYR A 11 -1.43 9.85 -12.76
C TYR A 11 -1.19 8.83 -11.63
N PHE A 12 -0.28 7.86 -11.82
CA PHE A 12 0.18 6.97 -10.74
C PHE A 12 1.08 7.69 -9.74
N TYR A 13 1.73 8.77 -10.16
CA TYR A 13 2.71 9.50 -9.38
C TYR A 13 2.09 10.78 -8.81
N GLY A 14 2.46 11.11 -7.58
CA GLY A 14 1.93 12.28 -6.88
C GLY A 14 1.73 12.04 -5.39
N LYS A 15 1.03 12.98 -4.76
CA LYS A 15 0.64 12.91 -3.35
C LYS A 15 -0.86 12.73 -3.25
N PHE A 16 -1.27 11.86 -2.34
CA PHE A 16 -2.65 11.52 -2.11
C PHE A 16 -2.92 11.55 -0.61
N LYS A 17 -4.07 12.09 -0.22
CA LYS A 17 -4.50 12.14 1.17
C LYS A 17 -5.58 11.13 1.44
N LEU A 18 -5.55 10.49 2.60
CA LEU A 18 -6.64 9.63 3.01
C LEU A 18 -7.93 10.47 3.14
N GLU A 19 -8.95 10.11 2.37
CA GLU A 19 -10.28 10.71 2.48
C GLU A 19 -11.14 9.90 3.45
N SER A 20 -11.17 8.57 3.28
CA SER A 20 -11.96 7.68 4.13
C SER A 20 -11.41 6.26 4.17
N SER A 21 -11.80 5.51 5.20
CA SER A 21 -11.41 4.11 5.37
C SER A 21 -12.59 3.29 5.90
N GLU A 22 -12.74 2.07 5.41
CA GLU A 22 -13.77 1.12 5.82
C GLU A 22 -13.13 -0.15 6.39
N ASN A 23 -13.77 -0.71 7.42
CA ASN A 23 -13.38 -1.96 8.08
C ASN A 23 -11.97 -2.00 8.70
N PHE A 24 -11.28 -0.86 8.84
CA PHE A 24 -9.89 -0.82 9.27
C PHE A 24 -9.67 -1.37 10.70
N ASP A 25 -10.44 -0.92 11.70
CA ASP A 25 -10.28 -1.39 13.08
C ASP A 25 -10.55 -2.90 13.23
N ALA A 26 -11.61 -3.40 12.57
CA ALA A 26 -11.97 -4.81 12.60
C ALA A 26 -10.88 -5.67 11.95
N PHE A 27 -10.37 -5.24 10.79
CA PHE A 27 -9.27 -5.90 10.12
C PHE A 27 -8.00 -5.94 10.98
N LEU A 28 -7.61 -4.80 11.58
CA LEU A 28 -6.47 -4.73 12.50
C LEU A 28 -6.65 -5.68 13.69
N GLN A 29 -7.84 -5.74 14.27
CA GLN A 29 -8.16 -6.67 15.36
C GLN A 29 -7.98 -8.12 14.92
N GLU A 30 -8.49 -8.48 13.76
CA GLU A 30 -8.39 -9.84 13.23
C GLU A 30 -6.96 -10.26 12.93
N ILE A 31 -6.11 -9.37 12.42
CA ILE A 31 -4.69 -9.68 12.23
C ILE A 31 -3.89 -9.66 13.55
N GLY A 32 -4.56 -9.46 14.69
CA GLY A 32 -3.99 -9.58 16.03
C GLY A 32 -3.37 -8.30 16.58
N VAL A 33 -3.70 -7.13 16.01
CA VAL A 33 -3.20 -5.85 16.50
C VAL A 33 -3.97 -5.44 17.77
N GLY A 34 -3.21 -5.14 18.83
CA GLY A 34 -3.75 -4.77 20.13
C GLY A 34 -4.53 -3.45 20.11
N PHE A 35 -5.51 -3.33 21.00
CA PHE A 35 -6.48 -2.22 21.04
C PHE A 35 -5.86 -0.82 21.00
N VAL A 36 -4.81 -0.58 21.79
CA VAL A 36 -4.12 0.73 21.85
C VAL A 36 -3.51 1.10 20.49
N THR A 37 -2.83 0.15 19.84
CA THR A 37 -2.22 0.36 18.52
C THR A 37 -3.29 0.65 17.47
N ARG A 38 -4.46 0.00 17.54
CA ARG A 38 -5.55 0.28 16.60
C ARG A 38 -6.12 1.68 16.76
N LYS A 39 -6.28 2.16 18.00
CA LYS A 39 -6.72 3.55 18.25
C LYS A 39 -5.75 4.56 17.64
N MET A 40 -4.44 4.34 17.81
CA MET A 40 -3.43 5.20 17.19
C MET A 40 -3.49 5.12 15.66
N ALA A 41 -3.67 3.93 15.09
CA ALA A 41 -3.78 3.75 13.63
C ALA A 41 -4.97 4.52 13.03
N ASN A 42 -6.12 4.53 13.69
CA ASN A 42 -7.30 5.28 13.23
C ASN A 42 -7.13 6.80 13.31
N ILE A 43 -6.18 7.31 14.11
CA ILE A 43 -5.85 8.75 14.22
C ILE A 43 -4.74 9.14 13.22
N ALA A 44 -4.02 8.15 12.68
CA ALA A 44 -2.76 8.35 11.97
C ALA A 44 -2.90 9.06 10.61
N ASN A 45 -4.12 9.09 10.03
CA ASN A 45 -4.48 9.78 8.77
C ASN A 45 -3.33 9.81 7.75
N PRO A 46 -3.00 8.66 7.13
CA PRO A 46 -1.86 8.56 6.24
C PRO A 46 -1.99 9.45 5.00
N ASP A 47 -0.89 10.11 4.65
CA ASP A 47 -0.63 10.63 3.31
C ASP A 47 0.18 9.60 2.53
N LEU A 48 -0.13 9.45 1.25
CA LEU A 48 0.53 8.54 0.32
C LEU A 48 1.29 9.35 -0.74
N GLU A 49 2.59 9.13 -0.87
CA GLU A 49 3.44 9.76 -1.88
C GLU A 49 4.02 8.66 -2.79
N ILE A 50 3.76 8.76 -4.09
CA ILE A 50 4.22 7.78 -5.08
C ILE A 50 5.10 8.51 -6.09
N SER A 51 6.33 8.01 -6.29
CA SER A 51 7.32 8.63 -7.16
C SER A 51 8.08 7.59 -7.97
N LYS A 52 8.62 8.04 -9.11
CA LYS A 52 9.53 7.27 -9.95
C LYS A 52 10.96 7.65 -9.61
N GLU A 53 11.77 6.66 -9.28
CA GLU A 53 13.21 6.82 -9.04
C GLU A 53 13.99 6.71 -10.36
N SER A 54 15.18 7.31 -10.42
CA SER A 54 16.00 7.37 -11.64
C SER A 54 16.49 6.00 -12.13
N ASP A 55 16.55 5.01 -11.24
CA ASP A 55 16.94 3.63 -11.55
C ASP A 55 15.78 2.78 -12.07
N GLY A 56 14.59 3.37 -12.26
CA GLY A 56 13.39 2.65 -12.69
C GLY A 56 12.62 1.98 -11.54
N LYS A 57 12.94 2.24 -10.27
CA LYS A 57 12.09 1.81 -9.15
C LYS A 57 10.88 2.72 -9.00
N VAL A 58 9.78 2.13 -8.51
CA VAL A 58 8.67 2.86 -7.94
C VAL A 58 8.91 2.98 -6.45
N CYS A 59 8.77 4.20 -5.92
CA CYS A 59 8.85 4.50 -4.51
C CYS A 59 7.45 4.83 -3.99
N ILE A 60 6.96 4.06 -3.02
CA ILE A 60 5.72 4.35 -2.30
C ILE A 60 6.10 4.71 -0.87
N LYS A 61 5.66 5.89 -0.44
CA LYS A 61 5.90 6.44 0.87
C LYS A 61 4.57 6.72 1.56
N VAL A 62 4.36 6.07 2.70
CA VAL A 62 3.21 6.27 3.58
C VAL A 62 3.65 7.12 4.76
N VAL A 63 3.15 8.35 4.83
CA VAL A 63 3.47 9.32 5.89
C VAL A 63 2.31 9.36 6.86
N THR A 64 2.56 9.02 8.12
CA THR A 64 1.59 9.26 9.21
C THR A 64 2.18 10.23 10.22
N SER A 65 1.34 10.75 11.11
CA SER A 65 1.77 11.59 12.25
C SER A 65 2.74 10.88 13.21
N PHE A 66 2.82 9.55 13.16
CA PHE A 66 3.67 8.75 14.05
C PHE A 66 4.94 8.22 13.37
N ARG A 67 4.81 7.72 12.14
CA ARG A 67 5.90 7.07 11.42
C ARG A 67 5.72 7.20 9.91
N THR A 68 6.84 7.41 9.22
CA THR A 68 6.90 7.26 7.77
C THR A 68 7.41 5.87 7.41
N ASN A 69 6.70 5.18 6.52
CA ASN A 69 7.14 3.94 5.91
C ASN A 69 7.44 4.19 4.43
N VAL A 70 8.55 3.64 3.92
CA VAL A 70 8.99 3.82 2.53
C VAL A 70 9.36 2.47 1.96
N ILE A 71 8.77 2.12 0.82
CA ILE A 71 9.14 0.95 0.04
C ILE A 71 9.61 1.39 -1.35
N ARG A 72 10.64 0.71 -1.87
CA ARG A 72 11.18 0.92 -3.21
C ARG A 72 11.29 -0.42 -3.90
N PHE A 73 10.71 -0.54 -5.08
CA PHE A 73 10.63 -1.82 -5.78
C PHE A 73 10.67 -1.64 -7.30
N HIS A 74 11.15 -2.66 -7.99
CA HIS A 74 10.85 -2.86 -9.40
C HIS A 74 9.57 -3.69 -9.52
N LEU A 75 8.80 -3.44 -10.58
CA LEU A 75 7.63 -4.25 -10.88
C LEU A 75 8.05 -5.69 -11.20
N ASN A 76 7.27 -6.64 -10.68
CA ASN A 76 7.47 -8.08 -10.83
C ASN A 76 8.74 -8.66 -10.19
N GLU A 77 9.44 -7.91 -9.34
CA GLU A 77 10.60 -8.38 -8.60
C GLU A 77 10.28 -8.54 -7.11
N GLU A 78 10.88 -9.55 -6.49
CA GLU A 78 10.76 -9.78 -5.05
C GLU A 78 11.75 -8.89 -4.27
N PHE A 79 11.31 -8.37 -3.14
CA PHE A 79 12.12 -7.56 -2.25
C PHE A 79 11.75 -7.80 -0.77
N ASP A 80 12.63 -7.40 0.13
CA ASP A 80 12.37 -7.39 1.57
C ASP A 80 11.66 -6.11 1.99
N GLU A 81 10.51 -6.25 2.63
CA GLU A 81 9.67 -5.13 3.08
C GLU A 81 9.59 -5.12 4.62
N ILE A 82 9.96 -3.99 5.22
CA ILE A 82 9.75 -3.75 6.65
C ILE A 82 8.38 -3.12 6.84
N ARG A 83 7.47 -3.87 7.45
CA ARG A 83 6.11 -3.40 7.78
C ARG A 83 6.15 -2.37 8.91
N MET A 84 5.07 -1.61 9.06
CA MET A 84 4.95 -0.60 10.12
C MET A 84 5.06 -1.18 11.55
N ASP A 85 4.72 -2.46 11.73
CA ASP A 85 4.89 -3.21 13.00
C ASP A 85 6.34 -3.69 13.24
N GLY A 86 7.27 -3.37 12.35
CA GLY A 86 8.69 -3.69 12.47
C GLY A 86 9.08 -5.09 12.00
N LYS A 87 8.13 -5.88 11.49
CA LYS A 87 8.41 -7.20 10.91
C LYS A 87 8.88 -7.08 9.47
N THR A 88 9.88 -7.86 9.12
CA THR A 88 10.33 -8.01 7.73
C THR A 88 9.57 -9.16 7.06
N VAL A 89 9.00 -8.89 5.89
CA VAL A 89 8.29 -9.87 5.04
C VAL A 89 8.86 -9.84 3.63
N LYS A 90 8.62 -10.89 2.84
CA LYS A 90 8.86 -10.85 1.40
C LYS A 90 7.69 -10.19 0.70
N SER A 91 7.99 -9.39 -0.32
CA SER A 91 7.00 -8.66 -1.08
C SER A 91 7.30 -8.65 -2.57
N LYS A 92 6.25 -8.60 -3.39
CA LYS A 92 6.30 -8.45 -4.85
C LYS A 92 5.15 -7.57 -5.29
N VAL A 93 5.40 -6.61 -6.18
CA VAL A 93 4.36 -5.76 -6.75
C VAL A 93 4.24 -6.05 -8.24
N GLU A 94 3.05 -6.42 -8.66
CA GLU A 94 2.71 -6.66 -10.07
C GLU A 94 1.83 -5.53 -10.57
N PHE A 95 1.99 -5.16 -11.85
CA PHE A 95 1.09 -4.23 -12.52
C PHE A 95 0.09 -5.02 -13.35
N GLU A 96 -1.19 -4.85 -13.03
CA GLU A 96 -2.33 -5.39 -13.76
C GLU A 96 -2.94 -4.23 -14.57
N PRO A 97 -2.73 -4.21 -15.91
CA PRO A 97 -3.30 -3.18 -16.75
C PRO A 97 -4.84 -3.18 -16.67
N PRO A 98 -5.49 -2.01 -16.80
CA PRO A 98 -4.87 -0.73 -17.19
C PRO A 98 -4.34 0.10 -16.02
N ASN A 99 -4.73 -0.20 -14.78
CA ASN A 99 -4.63 0.78 -13.71
C ASN A 99 -4.45 0.19 -12.29
N LYS A 100 -3.98 -1.05 -12.12
CA LYS A 100 -3.89 -1.69 -10.80
C LYS A 100 -2.49 -2.13 -10.43
N PHE A 101 -2.08 -1.85 -9.20
CA PHE A 101 -0.98 -2.55 -8.55
C PHE A 101 -1.50 -3.64 -7.63
N ILE A 102 -0.94 -4.83 -7.79
CA ILE A 102 -1.18 -5.98 -6.93
C ILE A 102 0.09 -6.24 -6.15
N GLN A 103 0.09 -5.85 -4.87
CA GLN A 103 1.19 -6.14 -3.95
C GLN A 103 0.87 -7.39 -3.15
N TYR A 104 1.76 -8.37 -3.22
CA TYR A 104 1.74 -9.54 -2.37
C TYR A 104 2.74 -9.32 -1.24
N GLN A 105 2.35 -9.63 -0.01
CA GLN A 105 3.28 -9.71 1.13
C GLN A 105 3.15 -11.06 1.82
N TRP A 106 4.26 -11.67 2.19
CA TRP A 106 4.24 -12.96 2.84
C TRP A 106 5.42 -13.27 3.74
N ASP A 107 5.13 -14.12 4.73
CA ASP A 107 6.09 -14.87 5.51
C ASP A 107 5.47 -16.26 5.83
N ASP A 108 6.06 -17.01 6.76
CA ASP A 108 5.53 -18.32 7.18
C ASP A 108 4.14 -18.25 7.83
N LYS A 109 3.79 -17.11 8.42
CA LYS A 109 2.59 -16.87 9.24
C LYS A 109 1.53 -16.03 8.53
N LEU A 110 1.91 -15.25 7.52
CA LEU A 110 1.12 -14.21 6.91
C LEU A 110 1.08 -14.35 5.38
N ARG A 111 -0.10 -14.13 4.81
CA ARG A 111 -0.30 -13.97 3.36
C ARG A 111 -1.26 -12.82 3.14
N MET A 112 -0.72 -11.68 2.70
CA MET A 112 -1.46 -10.47 2.40
C MET A 112 -1.45 -10.18 0.91
N LYS A 113 -2.55 -9.60 0.44
CA LYS A 113 -2.66 -9.00 -0.90
C LYS A 113 -3.19 -7.58 -0.74
N TYR A 114 -2.51 -6.60 -1.30
CA TYR A 114 -3.00 -5.23 -1.43
C TYR A 114 -3.27 -4.93 -2.90
N ILE A 115 -4.48 -4.49 -3.19
CA ILE A 115 -4.90 -4.06 -4.53
C ILE A 115 -5.01 -2.54 -4.48
N ARG A 116 -4.18 -1.84 -5.25
CA ARG A 116 -4.26 -0.39 -5.43
C ARG A 116 -4.79 -0.12 -6.83
N GLU A 117 -6.01 0.37 -6.92
CA GLU A 117 -6.61 0.81 -8.18
C GLU A 117 -6.43 2.32 -8.31
N PHE A 118 -5.71 2.72 -9.34
CA PHE A 118 -5.40 4.11 -9.64
C PHE A 118 -6.47 4.66 -10.56
N LEU A 119 -7.07 5.76 -10.14
CA LEU A 119 -7.99 6.58 -10.93
C LEU A 119 -7.35 7.96 -11.11
N PRO A 120 -7.81 8.78 -12.08
CA PRO A 120 -7.18 10.07 -12.35
C PRO A 120 -7.10 11.02 -11.13
N ASP A 121 -8.04 10.91 -10.20
CA ASP A 121 -8.21 11.80 -9.05
C ASP A 121 -8.10 11.09 -7.68
N ARG A 122 -7.95 9.76 -7.65
CA ARG A 122 -7.97 8.98 -6.40
C ARG A 122 -7.29 7.62 -6.54
N ILE A 123 -6.97 7.01 -5.40
CA ILE A 123 -6.51 5.64 -5.29
C ILE A 123 -7.43 4.89 -4.34
N ASN A 124 -8.00 3.79 -4.83
CA ASN A 124 -8.72 2.84 -3.99
C ASN A 124 -7.74 1.74 -3.58
N VAL A 125 -7.59 1.51 -2.27
CA VAL A 125 -6.71 0.47 -1.74
C VAL A 125 -7.53 -0.57 -1.00
N VAL A 126 -7.47 -1.82 -1.44
CA VAL A 126 -8.08 -2.96 -0.74
C VAL A 126 -6.98 -3.84 -0.17
N GLY A 127 -6.90 -3.96 1.16
CA GLY A 127 -6.04 -4.91 1.84
C GLY A 127 -6.80 -6.21 2.10
N LEU A 128 -6.19 -7.36 1.80
CA LEU A 128 -6.80 -8.69 1.97
C LEU A 128 -5.87 -9.58 2.77
N ASN A 129 -6.37 -10.14 3.87
CA ASN A 129 -5.73 -11.25 4.56
C ASN A 129 -6.24 -12.57 3.98
N ILE A 130 -5.40 -13.24 3.19
CA ILE A 130 -5.80 -14.45 2.45
C ILE A 130 -6.12 -15.60 3.41
N ARG A 131 -5.39 -15.71 4.53
CA ARG A 131 -5.59 -16.81 5.49
C ARG A 131 -6.87 -16.62 6.31
N LYS A 132 -7.18 -15.39 6.72
CA LYS A 132 -8.35 -15.07 7.55
C LYS A 132 -9.59 -14.70 6.74
N LYS A 133 -9.47 -14.58 5.40
CA LYS A 133 -10.53 -14.15 4.48
C LYS A 133 -11.18 -12.81 4.87
N SER A 134 -10.35 -11.88 5.33
CA SER A 134 -10.81 -10.55 5.73
C SER A 134 -10.17 -9.44 4.93
N PHE A 135 -10.80 -8.27 4.97
CA PHE A 135 -10.43 -7.14 4.12
C PHE A 135 -10.54 -5.79 4.82
N GLU A 136 -9.77 -4.82 4.36
CA GLU A 136 -9.87 -3.40 4.69
C GLU A 136 -9.90 -2.59 3.39
N VAL A 137 -10.55 -1.44 3.40
CA VAL A 137 -10.61 -0.54 2.24
C VAL A 137 -10.18 0.86 2.67
N PHE A 138 -9.31 1.50 1.88
CA PHE A 138 -8.94 2.90 2.03
C PHE A 138 -9.17 3.63 0.72
N PHE A 139 -9.69 4.85 0.83
CA PHE A 139 -9.89 5.78 -0.28
C PHE A 139 -8.96 6.97 -0.09
N PHE A 140 -8.04 7.16 -1.02
CA PHE A 140 -7.13 8.30 -1.06
C PHE A 140 -7.47 9.21 -2.23
N PHE A 141 -7.45 10.53 -2.04
CA PHE A 141 -7.70 11.49 -3.12
C PHE A 141 -6.43 12.27 -3.46
N PHE A 142 -6.28 12.61 -4.74
CA PHE A 142 -5.14 13.35 -5.25
C PHE A 142 -5.11 14.77 -4.66
N GLU A 143 -3.94 15.18 -4.19
CA GLU A 143 -3.72 16.53 -3.68
C GLU A 143 -3.16 17.41 -4.80
N ASN A 144 -3.99 18.31 -5.33
CA ASN A 144 -3.52 19.35 -6.26
C ASN A 144 -2.70 20.39 -5.48
N PHE A 145 -1.45 20.60 -5.86
CA PHE A 145 -0.65 21.76 -5.43
C PHE A 145 -0.78 22.90 -6.45
#